data_AF-A0A5C6Z9Y6-F1
#
_entry.id   AF-A0A5C6Z9Y6-F1
#
_cell.length_a   1.000
_cell.length_b   1.000
_cell.length_c   1.000
_cell.angle_alpha   90.00
_cell.angle_beta   90.00
_cell.angle_gamma   90.00
#
_symmetry.space_group_name_H-M   'P 1'
#
loop_
_entity.id
_entity.type
_entity.pdbx_description
1 polymer ?
#
loop_
_entity_poly.entity_id
_entity_poly.type
_entity_poly.pdbx_seq_one_letter_code
_entity_poly.pdbx_strand_id
1 'polypeptide(L)'
;MTLPSASSAMQQSAALASAGAARVAQLKTVSRKNGEASFFFYDAHFKNAAVKVLPGEYFVDNDDLLVMTTLGSCIAACLWDRHAQIGGMNHFMLPEGHGDSGRYGSFAMELLINEMMKRGAAKSRMEAKIFGGGAVISGMNTINVGERNTNFVIDFLKLERIPIVSKDVMDVYPRKVCFLPKSGKAMVKRLAPTNTDALVQQDKAAAQRAQPVASTGGSIDLF
;
A
#
# COMPACT_ATOMS: atom_id res chain seq x y z
N MET A 1 33.45 -0.94 27.72
CA MET A 1 32.05 -0.74 27.26
C MET A 1 31.14 -1.53 28.19
N THR A 2 30.47 -0.86 29.11
CA THR A 2 29.51 -1.47 30.04
C THR A 2 28.20 -1.74 29.30
N LEU A 3 27.80 -3.01 29.21
CA LEU A 3 26.48 -3.39 28.68
C LEU A 3 25.39 -2.85 29.63
N PRO A 4 24.27 -2.32 29.12
CA PRO A 4 23.20 -1.81 29.96
C PRO A 4 22.59 -2.94 30.81
N SER A 5 22.23 -2.63 32.06
CA SER A 5 21.61 -3.57 32.99
C SER A 5 20.19 -3.96 32.53
N ALA A 6 19.73 -5.18 32.83
CA ALA A 6 18.42 -5.68 32.41
C ALA A 6 17.24 -4.77 32.86
N SER A 7 17.38 -4.09 34.00
CA SER A 7 16.41 -3.11 34.50
C SER A 7 16.33 -1.85 33.63
N SER A 8 17.46 -1.38 33.12
CA SER A 8 17.54 -0.22 32.22
C SER A 8 16.88 -0.53 30.87
N ALA A 9 17.10 -1.73 30.33
CA ALA A 9 16.49 -2.17 29.08
C ALA A 9 14.96 -2.31 29.18
N MET A 10 14.43 -2.83 30.29
CA MET A 10 12.99 -2.93 30.53
C MET A 10 12.32 -1.56 30.65
N GLN A 11 12.91 -0.63 31.40
CA GLN A 11 12.38 0.75 31.54
C GLN A 11 12.38 1.49 30.20
N GLN A 12 13.44 1.35 29.41
CA GLN A 12 13.54 1.99 28.09
C GLN A 12 12.50 1.42 27.10
N SER A 13 12.26 0.10 27.14
CA SER A 13 11.22 -0.53 26.30
C SER A 13 9.80 -0.11 26.70
N ALA A 14 9.54 0.08 27.99
CA ALA A 14 8.25 0.58 28.47
C ALA A 14 8.01 2.04 28.07
N ALA A 15 9.04 2.89 28.16
CA ALA A 15 8.98 4.28 27.73
C ALA A 15 8.67 4.41 26.22
N LEU A 16 9.36 3.65 25.37
CA LEU A 16 9.09 3.61 23.92
C LEU A 16 7.65 3.18 23.61
N ALA A 17 7.14 2.16 24.32
CA ALA A 17 5.76 1.71 24.15
C ALA A 17 4.74 2.78 24.56
N SER A 18 4.98 3.50 25.67
CA SER A 18 4.11 4.61 26.08
C SER A 18 4.12 5.77 25.08
N ALA A 19 5.29 6.13 24.53
CA ALA A 19 5.42 7.18 23.53
C ALA A 19 4.71 6.81 22.21
N GLY A 20 4.87 5.56 21.76
CA GLY A 20 4.17 5.06 20.57
C GLY A 20 2.65 5.02 20.76
N ALA A 21 2.17 4.59 21.93
CA ALA A 21 0.73 4.60 22.25
C ALA A 21 0.16 6.03 22.28
N ALA A 22 0.88 6.99 22.86
CA ALA A 22 0.50 8.39 22.86
C ALA A 22 0.47 8.97 21.42
N ARG A 23 1.44 8.61 20.58
CA ARG A 23 1.47 9.01 19.16
C ARG A 23 0.26 8.47 18.40
N VAL A 24 -0.10 7.20 18.63
CA VAL A 24 -1.31 6.60 18.03
C VAL A 24 -2.58 7.33 18.47
N ALA A 25 -2.70 7.68 19.76
CA ALA A 25 -3.84 8.44 20.25
C ALA A 25 -3.96 9.81 19.55
N GLN A 26 -2.84 10.51 19.38
CA GLN A 26 -2.80 11.78 18.63
C GLN A 26 -3.17 11.61 17.15
N LEU A 27 -2.67 10.56 16.48
CA LEU A 27 -2.96 10.33 15.06
C LEU A 27 -4.45 10.08 14.81
N LYS A 28 -5.16 9.52 15.78
CA LYS A 28 -6.61 9.25 15.74
C LYS A 28 -7.49 10.48 15.95
N THR A 29 -6.97 11.57 16.51
CA THR A 29 -7.78 12.80 16.69
C THR A 29 -7.85 13.64 15.41
N VAL A 30 -6.94 13.40 14.47
CA VAL A 30 -6.88 14.14 13.19
C VAL A 30 -7.89 13.55 12.21
N SER A 31 -8.83 14.39 11.76
CA SER A 31 -9.76 14.04 10.69
C SER A 31 -9.01 13.73 9.39
N ARG A 32 -9.42 12.67 8.70
CA ARG A 32 -8.75 12.15 7.50
C ARG A 32 -9.56 12.45 6.25
N LYS A 33 -8.86 12.68 5.14
CA LYS A 33 -9.50 12.88 3.84
C LYS A 33 -10.15 11.57 3.37
N ASN A 34 -11.08 11.68 2.43
CA ASN A 34 -11.64 10.49 1.80
C ASN A 34 -10.53 9.63 1.16
N GLY A 35 -10.56 8.33 1.43
CA GLY A 35 -9.53 7.37 0.99
C GLY A 35 -8.22 7.41 1.76
N GLU A 36 -8.00 8.36 2.68
CA GLU A 36 -6.79 8.38 3.51
C GLU A 36 -6.95 7.39 4.67
N ALA A 37 -5.96 6.50 4.85
CA ALA A 37 -5.99 5.46 5.85
C ALA A 37 -6.09 6.05 7.27
N SER A 38 -6.99 5.47 8.07
CA SER A 38 -7.33 5.95 9.42
C SER A 38 -7.16 4.90 10.52
N PHE A 39 -6.81 3.65 10.16
CA PHE A 39 -6.64 2.57 11.12
C PHE A 39 -5.24 2.60 11.75
N PHE A 40 -5.08 3.45 12.78
CA PHE A 40 -3.83 3.57 13.55
C PHE A 40 -3.76 2.60 14.74
N PHE A 41 -2.59 2.01 14.94
CA PHE A 41 -2.31 1.10 16.04
C PHE A 41 -0.81 1.14 16.41
N TYR A 42 -0.47 0.61 17.58
CA TYR A 42 0.93 0.45 17.98
C TYR A 42 1.41 -0.93 17.54
N ASP A 43 2.50 -1.00 16.78
CA ASP A 43 3.11 -2.27 16.40
C ASP A 43 4.22 -2.62 17.39
N ALA A 44 4.01 -3.69 18.17
CA ALA A 44 4.94 -4.11 19.21
C ALA A 44 6.25 -4.70 18.66
N HIS A 45 6.25 -5.23 17.43
CA HIS A 45 7.44 -5.80 16.81
C HIS A 45 8.40 -4.68 16.38
N PHE A 46 7.88 -3.65 15.76
CA PHE A 46 8.66 -2.49 15.34
C PHE A 46 8.79 -1.40 16.42
N LYS A 47 8.06 -1.55 17.53
CA LYS A 47 7.99 -0.59 18.65
C LYS A 47 7.68 0.84 18.20
N ASN A 48 6.77 0.98 17.24
CA ASN A 48 6.42 2.28 16.66
C ASN A 48 4.92 2.36 16.34
N ALA A 49 4.42 3.59 16.17
CA ALA A 49 3.09 3.84 15.63
C ALA A 49 3.00 3.33 14.19
N ALA A 50 1.85 2.73 13.86
CA ALA A 50 1.57 2.17 12.57
C ALA A 50 0.18 2.59 12.09
N VAL A 51 0.01 2.65 10.77
CA VAL A 51 -1.27 2.78 10.09
C VAL A 51 -1.46 1.61 9.14
N LYS A 52 -2.65 1.00 9.14
CA LYS A 52 -3.01 -0.03 8.18
C LYS A 52 -3.71 0.62 7.01
N VAL A 53 -3.16 0.43 5.81
CA VAL A 53 -3.79 0.83 4.54
C VAL A 53 -4.63 -0.33 4.05
N LEU A 54 -5.95 -0.13 3.99
CA LEU A 54 -6.92 -1.09 3.49
C LEU A 54 -7.11 -0.94 1.97
N PRO A 55 -7.74 -1.92 1.29
CA PRO A 55 -7.99 -1.83 -0.13
C PRO A 55 -8.83 -0.60 -0.49
N GLY A 56 -8.32 0.21 -1.40
CA GLY A 56 -8.93 1.48 -1.78
C GLY A 56 -8.39 2.69 -1.04
N GLU A 57 -7.50 2.49 -0.06
CA GLU A 57 -6.92 3.57 0.73
C GLU A 57 -5.49 3.93 0.27
N TYR A 58 -5.06 5.10 0.69
CA TYR A 58 -3.69 5.58 0.58
C TYR A 58 -3.25 6.25 1.89
N PHE A 59 -1.96 6.44 2.06
CA PHE A 59 -1.42 7.23 3.17
C PHE A 59 -0.11 7.90 2.75
N VAL A 60 0.06 9.17 3.12
CA VAL A 60 1.26 9.96 2.84
C VAL A 60 1.71 10.63 4.13
N ASP A 61 3.01 10.60 4.41
CA ASP A 61 3.59 11.29 5.56
C ASP A 61 5.10 11.56 5.35
N ASN A 62 5.69 12.39 6.21
CA ASN A 62 7.12 12.59 6.34
C ASN A 62 7.64 12.24 7.75
N ASP A 63 6.76 11.75 8.63
CA ASP A 63 7.13 11.32 9.98
C ASP A 63 7.58 9.84 10.03
N ASP A 64 8.26 9.47 11.11
CA ASP A 64 8.74 8.12 11.38
C ASP A 64 7.62 7.24 11.93
N LEU A 65 6.71 6.82 11.04
CA LEU A 65 5.65 5.86 11.34
C LEU A 65 5.59 4.73 10.31
N LEU A 66 5.04 3.60 10.69
CA LEU A 66 4.92 2.44 9.80
C LEU A 66 3.63 2.51 9.01
N VAL A 67 3.72 2.40 7.69
CA VAL A 67 2.55 2.22 6.83
C VAL A 67 2.52 0.75 6.41
N MET A 68 1.46 0.04 6.79
CA MET A 68 1.38 -1.41 6.64
C MET A 68 0.20 -1.83 5.78
N THR A 69 0.39 -2.88 4.99
CA THR A 69 -0.73 -3.52 4.30
C THR A 69 -0.46 -5.01 4.06
N THR A 70 -1.52 -5.76 3.72
CA THR A 70 -1.43 -7.17 3.35
C THR A 70 -2.01 -7.35 1.97
N LEU A 71 -1.27 -8.01 1.09
CA LEU A 71 -1.56 -8.10 -0.34
C LEU A 71 -1.74 -9.56 -0.77
N GLY A 72 -2.80 -9.80 -1.54
CA GLY A 72 -2.97 -10.95 -2.43
C GLY A 72 -2.71 -10.52 -3.86
N SER A 73 -3.74 -10.59 -4.73
CA SER A 73 -3.64 -10.15 -6.14
C SER A 73 -3.56 -8.62 -6.29
N CYS A 74 -3.87 -7.87 -5.24
CA CYS A 74 -3.79 -6.41 -5.17
C CYS A 74 -2.34 -5.91 -5.22
N ILE A 75 -2.16 -4.62 -5.50
CA ILE A 75 -0.85 -3.98 -5.52
C ILE A 75 -0.80 -2.84 -4.51
N ALA A 76 0.35 -2.73 -3.85
CA ALA A 76 0.76 -1.50 -3.17
C ALA A 76 1.94 -0.87 -3.91
N ALA A 77 1.78 0.40 -4.28
CA ALA A 77 2.89 1.24 -4.72
C ALA A 77 3.34 2.12 -3.57
N CYS A 78 4.62 2.02 -3.22
CA CYS A 78 5.29 2.92 -2.28
C CYS A 78 6.11 3.93 -3.08
N LEU A 79 5.76 5.21 -2.99
CA LEU A 79 6.49 6.31 -3.61
C LEU A 79 7.28 7.08 -2.56
N TRP A 80 8.45 7.57 -2.91
CA TRP A 80 9.31 8.31 -2.00
C TRP A 80 10.11 9.39 -2.72
N ASP A 81 10.07 10.61 -2.19
CA ASP A 81 11.00 11.69 -2.56
C ASP A 81 12.07 11.81 -1.49
N ARG A 82 13.30 11.42 -1.85
CA ARG A 82 14.47 11.42 -0.95
C ARG A 82 14.81 12.81 -0.41
N HIS A 83 14.64 13.85 -1.22
CA HIS A 83 15.03 15.21 -0.83
C HIS A 83 14.01 15.81 0.13
N ALA A 84 12.72 15.61 -0.13
CA ALA A 84 11.67 16.11 0.74
C ALA A 84 11.44 15.21 1.97
N GLN A 85 11.99 13.99 1.97
CA GLN A 85 11.75 12.93 2.96
C GLN A 85 10.26 12.63 3.15
N ILE A 86 9.50 12.71 2.05
CA ILE A 86 8.08 12.42 2.00
C ILE A 86 7.89 11.10 1.28
N GLY A 87 7.11 10.21 1.89
CA GLY A 87 6.72 8.97 1.26
C GLY A 87 5.22 8.74 1.36
N GLY A 88 4.72 7.86 0.52
CA GLY A 88 3.36 7.37 0.64
C GLY A 88 3.19 5.97 0.09
N MET A 89 2.12 5.31 0.50
CA MET A 89 1.72 4.00 0.02
C MET A 89 0.23 4.00 -0.30
N ASN A 90 -0.15 3.39 -1.43
CA ASN A 90 -1.53 3.05 -1.75
C ASN A 90 -1.78 1.54 -1.68
N HIS A 91 -3.05 1.14 -1.78
CA HIS A 91 -3.45 -0.25 -1.98
C HIS A 91 -4.63 -0.29 -2.96
N PHE A 92 -4.37 -0.59 -4.23
CA PHE A 92 -5.42 -0.74 -5.25
C PHE A 92 -5.65 -2.23 -5.60
N MET A 93 -6.86 -2.54 -6.05
CA MET A 93 -7.28 -3.92 -6.32
C MET A 93 -7.38 -4.27 -7.80
N LEU A 94 -7.65 -3.29 -8.66
CA LEU A 94 -7.89 -3.46 -10.10
C LEU A 94 -7.17 -2.37 -10.89
N PRO A 95 -6.78 -2.59 -12.15
CA PRO A 95 -6.08 -1.57 -12.95
C PRO A 95 -6.96 -0.34 -13.22
N GLU A 96 -8.17 -0.62 -13.70
CA GLU A 96 -9.14 0.36 -14.18
C GLU A 96 -10.54 -0.03 -13.71
N GLY A 97 -11.44 0.94 -13.70
CA GLY A 97 -12.86 0.73 -13.52
C GLY A 97 -13.61 2.05 -13.49
N HIS A 98 -14.90 1.97 -13.18
CA HIS A 98 -15.79 3.13 -13.28
C HIS A 98 -15.81 3.91 -11.97
N GLY A 99 -15.49 5.21 -12.05
CA GLY A 99 -15.59 6.19 -10.97
C GLY A 99 -14.30 6.46 -10.21
N ASP A 100 -14.34 7.52 -9.39
CA ASP A 100 -13.23 8.05 -8.60
C ASP A 100 -12.98 7.23 -7.33
N SER A 101 -12.52 6.00 -7.49
CA SER A 101 -12.28 5.08 -6.38
C SER A 101 -10.81 4.68 -6.29
N GLY A 102 -10.21 4.82 -5.10
CA GLY A 102 -8.86 4.32 -4.81
C GLY A 102 -8.70 2.80 -4.98
N ARG A 103 -9.80 2.09 -5.25
CA ARG A 103 -9.80 0.66 -5.61
C ARG A 103 -9.20 0.42 -7.00
N TYR A 104 -9.21 1.43 -7.87
CA TYR A 104 -8.66 1.37 -9.23
C TYR A 104 -7.28 2.02 -9.29
N GLY A 105 -6.37 1.39 -10.01
CA GLY A 105 -4.96 1.74 -10.06
C GLY A 105 -4.72 3.15 -10.59
N SER A 106 -5.41 3.57 -11.65
CA SER A 106 -5.27 4.91 -12.24
C SER A 106 -5.54 6.00 -11.20
N PHE A 107 -6.73 5.98 -10.60
CA PHE A 107 -7.13 6.92 -9.57
C PHE A 107 -6.24 6.83 -8.32
N ALA A 108 -5.92 5.62 -7.86
CA ALA A 108 -5.09 5.42 -6.67
C ALA A 108 -3.65 5.94 -6.82
N MET A 109 -3.06 5.80 -8.02
CA MET A 109 -1.72 6.30 -8.31
C MET A 109 -1.70 7.82 -8.44
N GLU A 110 -2.66 8.39 -9.18
CA GLU A 110 -2.79 9.85 -9.31
C GLU A 110 -3.03 10.51 -7.96
N LEU A 111 -3.95 9.96 -7.14
CA LEU A 111 -4.24 10.48 -5.81
C LEU A 111 -3.00 10.47 -4.92
N LEU A 112 -2.23 9.38 -4.95
CA LEU A 112 -0.99 9.24 -4.17
C LEU A 112 0.05 10.29 -4.57
N ILE A 113 0.31 10.42 -5.88
CA ILE A 113 1.28 11.40 -6.42
C ILE A 113 0.86 12.82 -6.03
N ASN A 114 -0.41 13.16 -6.23
CA ASN A 114 -0.95 14.48 -5.92
C ASN A 114 -0.84 14.82 -4.44
N GLU A 115 -1.14 13.89 -3.54
CA GLU A 115 -1.04 14.12 -2.10
C GLU A 115 0.41 14.21 -1.61
N MET A 116 1.34 13.50 -2.25
CA MET A 116 2.77 13.71 -2.01
C MET A 116 3.22 15.10 -2.49
N MET A 117 2.79 15.54 -3.67
CA MET A 117 3.14 16.85 -4.22
C MET A 117 2.60 18.00 -3.35
N LYS A 118 1.37 17.88 -2.85
CA LYS A 118 0.77 18.86 -1.91
C LYS A 118 1.58 19.02 -0.62
N ARG A 119 2.35 18.00 -0.24
CA ARG A 119 3.23 18.03 0.95
C ARG A 119 4.66 18.51 0.64
N GLY A 120 4.97 18.82 -0.61
CA GLY A 120 6.28 19.34 -1.03
C GLY A 120 7.19 18.34 -1.74
N ALA A 121 6.69 17.14 -2.07
CA ALA A 121 7.42 16.22 -2.93
C ALA A 121 7.41 16.71 -4.40
N ALA A 122 8.45 16.38 -5.16
CA ALA A 122 8.52 16.65 -6.59
C ALA A 122 8.45 15.33 -7.37
N LYS A 123 7.51 15.22 -8.31
CA LYS A 123 7.32 14.01 -9.12
C LYS A 123 8.61 13.53 -9.80
N SER A 124 9.42 14.46 -10.31
CA SER A 124 10.71 14.18 -10.96
C SER A 124 11.77 13.56 -10.04
N ARG A 125 11.57 13.60 -8.72
CA ARG A 125 12.47 13.02 -7.71
C ARG A 125 11.90 11.78 -7.04
N MET A 126 10.69 11.37 -7.40
CA MET A 126 10.06 10.21 -6.80
C MET A 126 10.71 8.93 -7.29
N GLU A 127 10.91 7.99 -6.37
CA GLU A 127 11.29 6.61 -6.64
C GLU A 127 10.13 5.70 -6.21
N ALA A 128 9.90 4.61 -6.96
CA ALA A 128 8.84 3.66 -6.67
C ALA A 128 9.38 2.32 -6.17
N LYS A 129 8.68 1.75 -5.18
CA LYS A 129 8.79 0.34 -4.79
C LYS A 129 7.41 -0.31 -4.88
N ILE A 130 7.28 -1.42 -5.60
CA ILE A 130 5.99 -2.06 -5.84
C ILE A 130 5.94 -3.47 -5.26
N PHE A 131 4.79 -3.83 -4.69
CA PHE A 131 4.59 -5.09 -3.99
C PHE A 131 3.20 -5.67 -4.28
N GLY A 132 3.06 -6.99 -4.21
CA GLY A 132 1.76 -7.68 -4.31
C GLY A 132 1.60 -8.49 -5.60
N GLY A 133 0.44 -8.43 -6.23
CA GLY A 133 0.18 -9.15 -7.49
C GLY A 133 0.22 -10.67 -7.36
N GLY A 134 0.12 -11.21 -6.14
CA GLY A 134 0.24 -12.63 -5.87
C GLY A 134 -1.03 -13.40 -6.25
N ALA A 135 -0.86 -14.66 -6.66
CA ALA A 135 -1.95 -15.57 -6.95
C ALA A 135 -2.27 -16.43 -5.71
N VAL A 136 -3.02 -15.86 -4.76
CA VAL A 136 -3.30 -16.52 -3.46
C VAL A 136 -4.34 -17.65 -3.59
N ILE A 137 -5.08 -17.73 -4.69
CA ILE A 137 -6.03 -18.81 -4.98
C ILE A 137 -5.48 -19.68 -6.10
N SER A 138 -5.48 -21.00 -5.89
CA SER A 138 -5.31 -21.97 -6.97
C SER A 138 -6.52 -21.91 -7.90
N GLY A 139 -6.41 -21.14 -8.98
CA GLY A 139 -7.46 -20.98 -9.98
C GLY A 139 -7.12 -19.90 -11.01
N MET A 140 -7.43 -20.17 -12.28
CA MET A 140 -7.01 -19.37 -13.45
C MET A 140 -7.42 -17.89 -13.37
N ASN A 141 -8.50 -17.57 -12.65
CA ASN A 141 -9.06 -16.21 -12.57
C ASN A 141 -8.27 -15.24 -11.68
N THR A 142 -7.60 -15.71 -10.62
CA THR A 142 -6.82 -14.79 -9.74
C THR A 142 -5.43 -14.49 -10.25
N ILE A 143 -4.80 -15.47 -10.92
CA ILE A 143 -3.53 -15.29 -11.64
C ILE A 143 -3.65 -14.13 -12.63
N ASN A 144 -4.76 -14.08 -13.36
CA ASN A 144 -5.02 -13.04 -14.34
C ASN A 144 -5.14 -11.63 -13.71
N VAL A 145 -5.73 -11.51 -12.51
CA VAL A 145 -5.87 -10.21 -11.81
C VAL A 145 -4.51 -9.71 -11.33
N GLY A 146 -3.71 -10.55 -10.68
CA GLY A 146 -2.40 -10.17 -10.15
C GLY A 146 -1.44 -9.73 -11.26
N GLU A 147 -1.43 -10.45 -12.38
CA GLU A 147 -0.65 -10.10 -13.57
C GLU A 147 -1.10 -8.77 -14.18
N ARG A 148 -2.41 -8.58 -14.39
CA ARG A 148 -2.98 -7.33 -14.92
C ARG A 148 -2.63 -6.13 -14.04
N ASN A 149 -2.75 -6.27 -12.72
CA ASN A 149 -2.40 -5.21 -11.78
C ASN A 149 -0.90 -4.87 -11.83
N THR A 150 -0.06 -5.90 -11.95
CA THR A 150 1.40 -5.73 -12.02
C THR A 150 1.81 -5.03 -13.31
N ASN A 151 1.26 -5.44 -14.45
CA ASN A 151 1.55 -4.82 -15.75
C ASN A 151 1.09 -3.35 -15.74
N PHE A 152 -0.13 -3.10 -15.25
CA PHE A 152 -0.66 -1.75 -15.12
C PHE A 152 0.25 -0.82 -14.32
N VAL A 153 0.68 -1.21 -13.11
CA VAL A 153 1.49 -0.30 -12.27
C VAL A 153 2.86 -0.03 -12.89
N ILE A 154 3.44 -1.02 -13.60
CA ILE A 154 4.71 -0.86 -14.30
C ILE A 154 4.56 0.13 -15.45
N ASP A 155 3.51 -0.01 -16.27
CA ASP A 155 3.25 0.86 -17.41
C ASP A 155 2.90 2.28 -16.95
N PHE A 156 2.09 2.42 -15.91
CA PHE A 156 1.75 3.71 -15.31
C PHE A 156 3.02 4.45 -14.82
N LEU A 157 3.87 3.76 -14.03
CA LEU A 157 5.11 4.37 -13.50
C LEU A 157 6.09 4.75 -14.62
N LYS A 158 6.16 3.94 -15.68
CA LYS A 158 6.97 4.23 -16.86
C LYS A 158 6.46 5.48 -17.59
N LEU A 159 5.14 5.60 -17.78
CA LEU A 159 4.51 6.77 -18.41
C LEU A 159 4.75 8.04 -17.58
N GLU A 160 4.62 7.95 -16.26
CA GLU A 160 4.86 9.05 -15.32
C GLU A 160 6.36 9.36 -15.10
N ARG A 161 7.26 8.57 -15.69
CA ARG A 161 8.72 8.68 -15.55
C ARG A 161 9.21 8.54 -14.11
N ILE A 162 8.55 7.70 -13.32
CA ILE A 162 8.94 7.39 -11.94
C ILE A 162 9.70 6.05 -11.94
N PRO A 163 11.01 6.02 -11.66
CA PRO A 163 11.80 4.80 -11.70
C PRO A 163 11.37 3.81 -10.59
N ILE A 164 11.23 2.53 -10.97
CA ILE A 164 11.04 1.43 -10.00
C ILE A 164 12.40 0.99 -9.49
N VAL A 165 12.71 1.29 -8.23
CA VAL A 165 13.99 0.93 -7.59
C VAL A 165 13.95 -0.44 -6.89
N SER A 166 12.76 -0.98 -6.65
CA SER A 166 12.57 -2.33 -6.08
C SER A 166 11.19 -2.87 -6.41
N LYS A 167 11.07 -4.18 -6.59
CA LYS A 167 9.78 -4.86 -6.74
C LYS A 167 9.78 -6.26 -6.12
N ASP A 168 8.70 -6.64 -5.45
CA ASP A 168 8.39 -8.04 -5.09
C ASP A 168 6.90 -8.28 -5.41
N VAL A 169 6.68 -8.68 -6.66
CA VAL A 169 5.37 -8.87 -7.28
C VAL A 169 5.18 -10.32 -7.75
N MET A 170 3.97 -10.71 -8.13
CA MET A 170 3.62 -12.07 -8.58
C MET A 170 3.79 -13.10 -7.46
N ASP A 171 4.16 -14.36 -7.75
CA ASP A 171 4.29 -15.45 -6.77
C ASP A 171 2.94 -15.91 -6.15
N VAL A 172 2.96 -17.05 -5.47
CA VAL A 172 1.75 -17.69 -4.89
C VAL A 172 1.52 -17.35 -3.43
N TYR A 173 2.40 -16.52 -2.84
CA TYR A 173 2.34 -16.16 -1.42
C TYR A 173 1.75 -14.77 -1.21
N PRO A 174 0.81 -14.63 -0.26
CA PRO A 174 0.42 -13.32 0.22
C PRO A 174 1.59 -12.62 0.91
N ARG A 175 1.57 -11.29 0.90
CA ARG A 175 2.67 -10.47 1.41
C ARG A 175 2.17 -9.46 2.42
N LYS A 176 2.83 -9.41 3.57
CA LYS A 176 2.74 -8.27 4.49
C LYS A 176 3.83 -7.27 4.10
N VAL A 177 3.42 -6.07 3.72
CA VAL A 177 4.31 -4.96 3.37
C VAL A 177 4.32 -3.96 4.51
N CYS A 178 5.50 -3.44 4.79
CA CYS A 178 5.71 -2.37 5.74
C CYS A 178 6.63 -1.31 5.14
N PHE A 179 6.18 -0.07 5.12
CA PHE A 179 6.86 1.06 4.51
C PHE A 179 7.06 2.18 5.53
N LEU A 180 8.23 2.82 5.49
CA LEU A 180 8.61 3.95 6.35
C LEU A 180 8.70 5.22 5.49
N PRO A 181 7.69 6.11 5.49
CA PRO A 181 7.60 7.26 4.59
C PRO A 181 8.80 8.21 4.67
N LYS A 182 9.29 8.47 5.89
CA LYS A 182 10.44 9.35 6.13
C LYS A 182 11.74 8.89 5.47
N SER A 183 11.96 7.57 5.38
CA SER A 183 13.23 6.99 4.89
C SER A 183 13.11 6.28 3.54
N GLY A 184 11.90 6.06 3.05
CA GLY A 184 11.64 5.26 1.86
C GLY A 184 11.93 3.76 2.05
N LYS A 185 12.27 3.29 3.25
CA LYS A 185 12.55 1.89 3.52
C LYS A 185 11.26 1.07 3.43
N ALA A 186 11.32 -0.04 2.70
CA ALA A 186 10.23 -1.00 2.61
C ALA A 186 10.74 -2.38 3.07
N MET A 187 9.87 -3.12 3.74
CA MET A 187 10.12 -4.47 4.24
C MET A 187 8.94 -5.35 3.86
N VAL A 188 9.22 -6.56 3.39
CA VAL A 188 8.21 -7.50 2.96
C VAL A 188 8.39 -8.82 3.69
N LYS A 189 7.28 -9.39 4.15
CA LYS A 189 7.22 -10.74 4.67
C LYS A 189 6.20 -11.54 3.87
N ARG A 190 6.65 -12.60 3.19
CA ARG A 190 5.76 -13.60 2.59
C ARG A 190 5.08 -14.39 3.72
N LEU A 191 3.76 -14.54 3.61
CA LEU A 191 2.92 -15.18 4.61
C LEU A 191 2.65 -16.63 4.21
N ALA A 192 2.52 -17.49 5.22
CA ALA A 192 2.09 -18.87 4.99
C ALA A 192 0.61 -18.89 4.55
N PRO A 193 0.20 -19.87 3.71
CA PRO A 193 -1.18 -19.97 3.20
C PRO A 193 -2.26 -20.24 4.26
N THR A 194 -1.91 -20.46 5.52
CA THR A 194 -2.83 -20.94 6.55
C THR A 194 -3.82 -19.90 7.10
N ASN A 195 -3.62 -18.60 6.82
CA ASN A 195 -4.48 -17.50 7.30
C ASN A 195 -4.97 -16.60 6.15
N THR A 196 -5.36 -17.19 5.01
CA THR A 196 -5.66 -16.42 3.79
C THR A 196 -7.14 -16.19 3.52
N ASP A 197 -8.08 -16.69 4.34
CA ASP A 197 -9.52 -16.65 4.01
C ASP A 197 -10.04 -15.25 3.64
N ALA A 198 -9.68 -14.23 4.41
CA ALA A 198 -10.07 -12.85 4.12
C ALA A 198 -9.45 -12.33 2.81
N LEU A 199 -8.20 -12.70 2.51
CA LEU A 199 -7.53 -12.34 1.25
C LEU A 199 -8.13 -13.08 0.06
N VAL A 200 -8.48 -14.35 0.24
CA VAL A 200 -9.16 -15.18 -0.75
C VAL A 200 -10.53 -14.59 -1.09
N GLN A 201 -11.31 -14.17 -0.08
CA GLN A 201 -12.61 -13.52 -0.32
C GLN A 201 -12.43 -12.21 -1.08
N GLN A 202 -11.42 -11.41 -0.73
CA GLN A 202 -11.10 -10.17 -1.42
C GLN A 202 -10.70 -10.41 -2.89
N ASP A 203 -9.80 -11.35 -3.15
CA ASP A 203 -9.34 -11.69 -4.50
C ASP A 203 -10.49 -12.25 -5.36
N LYS A 204 -11.38 -13.06 -4.77
CA LYS A 204 -12.61 -13.52 -5.46
C LYS A 204 -13.51 -12.36 -5.85
N ALA A 205 -13.75 -11.42 -4.95
CA ALA A 205 -14.58 -10.25 -5.23
C ALA A 205 -13.95 -9.34 -6.30
N ALA A 206 -12.63 -9.19 -6.29
CA ALA A 206 -11.91 -8.45 -7.32
C ALA A 206 -12.01 -9.16 -8.69
N ALA A 207 -11.82 -10.47 -8.75
CA ALA A 207 -11.91 -11.25 -9.98
C ALA A 207 -13.33 -11.21 -10.60
N GLN A 208 -14.38 -11.25 -9.78
CA GLN A 208 -15.76 -11.10 -10.26
C GLN A 208 -16.01 -9.72 -10.90
N ARG A 209 -15.43 -8.66 -10.32
CA ARG A 209 -15.54 -7.29 -10.85
C ARG A 209 -14.67 -7.04 -12.07
N ALA A 210 -13.63 -7.83 -12.26
CA ALA A 210 -12.70 -7.71 -13.38
C ALA A 210 -13.21 -8.37 -14.68
N GLN A 211 -14.33 -9.11 -14.62
CA GLN A 211 -14.98 -9.65 -15.81
C GLN A 211 -15.61 -8.50 -16.62
N PRO A 212 -15.42 -8.46 -17.95
CA PRO A 212 -16.05 -7.45 -18.77
C PRO A 212 -17.57 -7.51 -18.60
N VAL A 213 -18.20 -6.34 -18.37
CA VAL A 213 -19.63 -6.19 -18.63
C VAL A 213 -19.80 -6.57 -20.10
N ALA A 214 -20.61 -7.59 -20.39
CA ALA A 214 -20.91 -7.97 -21.77
C ALA A 214 -21.33 -6.70 -22.52
N SER A 215 -20.49 -6.27 -23.47
CA SER A 215 -20.75 -5.09 -24.27
C SER A 215 -21.97 -5.38 -25.14
N THR A 216 -23.15 -4.93 -24.72
CA THR A 216 -24.23 -4.64 -25.66
C THR A 216 -23.74 -3.47 -26.50
N GLY A 217 -23.06 -3.79 -27.61
CA GLY A 217 -22.62 -2.81 -28.58
C GLY A 217 -23.83 -2.08 -29.11
N GLY A 218 -24.03 -0.83 -28.67
CA GLY A 218 -24.94 0.09 -29.34
C GLY A 218 -24.33 0.44 -30.69
N SER A 219 -25.03 0.09 -31.77
CA SER A 219 -24.71 0.57 -33.11
C SER A 219 -24.80 2.09 -33.10
N ILE A 220 -23.69 2.75 -33.42
CA ILE A 220 -23.68 4.19 -33.69
C ILE A 220 -24.17 4.35 -35.12
N ASP A 221 -25.41 4.81 -35.29
CA ASP A 221 -25.85 5.39 -36.56
C ASP A 221 -25.29 6.82 -36.63
N LEU A 222 -24.50 7.08 -37.67
CA LEU A 222 -24.00 8.40 -38.03
C LEU A 222 -25.07 9.13 -38.86
N PHE A 223 -25.35 10.38 -38.49
CA PHE A 223 -26.04 11.37 -39.32
C PHE A 223 -25.05 12.46 -39.72
#